data_AF-A0A5C7UMA0-F1
#
_entry.id   AF-A0A5C7UMA0-F1
#
_cell.length_a   1.000
_cell.length_b   1.000
_cell.length_c   1.000
_cell.angle_alpha   90.00
_cell.angle_beta   90.00
_cell.angle_gamma   90.00
#
_symmetry.space_group_name_H-M   'P 1'
#
loop_
_entity.id
_entity.type
_entity.pdbx_description
1 polymer ?
#
loop_
_entity_poly.entity_id
_entity_poly.type
_entity_poly.pdbx_seq_one_letter_code
_entity_poly.pdbx_strand_id
1 'polypeptide(L)'
;MDYNYQTISEAVNGLITRGYTANFDIHAEKEVVICDKSAVCLSPDEFTVDEIYRFEGPTDPADEAVVYALSSPEYHLKGVLIDAFGPYSDANTAKVIQMLNKRIKNS
;
A
#
# COMPACT_ATOMS: atom_id res chain seq x y z
N MET A 1 3.08 0.20 19.64
CA MET A 1 4.39 -0.32 19.22
C MET A 1 4.62 0.26 17.84
N ASP A 2 5.41 1.31 17.79
CA ASP A 2 5.80 1.97 16.55
C ASP A 2 6.83 1.08 15.85
N TYR A 3 6.42 0.39 14.79
CA TYR A 3 7.33 -0.42 13.99
C TYR A 3 8.18 0.54 13.16
N ASN A 4 9.45 0.69 13.53
CA ASN A 4 10.39 1.53 12.79
C ASN A 4 11.23 0.65 11.86
N TYR A 5 10.78 0.49 10.63
CA TYR A 5 11.52 -0.24 9.61
C TYR A 5 12.52 0.69 8.93
N GLN A 6 13.74 0.21 8.66
CA GLN A 6 14.74 1.02 7.97
C GLN A 6 14.66 0.86 6.45
N THR A 7 14.13 -0.27 5.98
CA THR A 7 14.03 -0.59 4.55
C THR A 7 12.65 -1.10 4.17
N ILE A 8 12.28 -0.93 2.90
CA ILE A 8 11.04 -1.48 2.31
C ILE A 8 10.96 -2.99 2.57
N SER A 9 12.06 -3.71 2.36
CA SER A 9 12.13 -5.15 2.57
C SER A 9 11.83 -5.55 4.02
N GLU A 10 12.35 -4.81 5.00
CA GLU A 10 12.04 -5.06 6.41
C GLU A 10 10.56 -4.80 6.73
N ALA A 11 10.00 -3.71 6.22
CA ALA A 11 8.60 -3.37 6.43
C ALA A 11 7.67 -4.44 5.85
N VAL A 12 7.92 -4.84 4.61
CA VAL A 12 7.17 -5.91 3.94
C VAL A 12 7.29 -7.21 4.73
N ASN A 13 8.49 -7.60 5.16
CA ASN A 13 8.69 -8.84 5.90
C ASN A 13 8.03 -8.82 7.30
N GLY A 14 8.10 -7.67 7.99
CA GLY A 14 7.40 -7.46 9.25
C GLY A 14 5.87 -7.54 9.09
N LEU A 15 5.33 -6.93 8.04
CA LEU A 15 3.91 -7.00 7.69
C LEU A 15 3.49 -8.43 7.34
N ILE A 16 4.27 -9.16 6.54
CA ILE A 16 4.04 -10.57 6.22
C ILE A 16 3.98 -11.42 7.51
N THR A 17 4.91 -11.19 8.44
CA THR A 17 4.93 -11.89 9.75
C THR A 17 3.69 -11.60 10.59
N ARG A 18 3.07 -10.42 10.39
CA ARG A 18 1.80 -10.01 11.03
C ARG A 18 0.54 -10.52 10.31
N GLY A 19 0.71 -11.22 9.19
CA GLY A 19 -0.38 -11.81 8.40
C GLY A 19 -0.77 -11.02 7.15
N TYR A 20 -0.09 -9.92 6.82
CA TYR A 20 -0.25 -9.20 5.56
C TYR A 20 0.49 -9.92 4.45
N THR A 21 -0.09 -11.02 3.97
CA THR A 21 0.56 -11.91 3.00
C THR A 21 0.15 -11.66 1.56
N ALA A 22 -0.88 -10.86 1.32
CA ALA A 22 -1.29 -10.46 -0.02
C ALA A 22 -0.40 -9.34 -0.57
N ASN A 23 -0.16 -9.36 -1.89
CA ASN A 23 0.40 -8.22 -2.61
C ASN A 23 -0.74 -7.47 -3.28
N PHE A 24 -0.76 -6.16 -3.09
CA PHE A 24 -1.74 -5.27 -3.65
C PHE A 24 -1.09 -4.32 -4.64
N ASP A 25 -1.74 -4.13 -5.78
CA ASP A 25 -1.28 -3.29 -6.87
C ASP A 25 -2.37 -2.29 -7.26
N ILE A 26 -1.97 -1.11 -7.74
CA ILE A 26 -2.91 -0.06 -8.11
C ILE A 26 -3.34 -0.24 -9.57
N HIS A 27 -4.64 -0.39 -9.80
CA HIS A 27 -5.23 -0.28 -11.13
C HIS A 27 -5.67 1.16 -11.39
N ALA A 28 -4.73 1.95 -11.91
CA ALA A 28 -4.91 3.38 -12.16
C ALA A 28 -6.07 3.68 -13.13
N GLU A 29 -6.34 2.82 -14.12
CA GLU A 29 -7.46 3.00 -15.07
C GLU A 29 -8.84 2.85 -14.43
N LYS A 30 -8.97 1.97 -13.43
CA LYS A 30 -10.24 1.65 -12.76
C LYS A 30 -10.36 2.28 -11.38
N GLU A 31 -9.32 2.97 -10.91
CA GLU A 31 -9.23 3.58 -9.59
C GLU A 31 -9.48 2.56 -8.45
N VAL A 32 -9.05 1.31 -8.65
CA VAL A 32 -9.19 0.21 -7.68
C VAL A 32 -7.83 -0.39 -7.33
N VAL A 33 -7.79 -1.12 -6.21
CA VAL A 33 -6.62 -1.90 -5.80
C VAL A 33 -6.88 -3.36 -6.15
N ILE A 34 -5.94 -4.03 -6.82
CA ILE A 34 -6.06 -5.46 -7.11
C ILE A 34 -5.17 -6.28 -6.19
N CYS A 35 -5.65 -7.45 -5.81
CA CYS A 35 -4.83 -8.44 -5.13
C CYS A 35 -4.26 -9.42 -6.15
N ASP A 36 -2.94 -9.47 -6.30
CA ASP A 36 -2.27 -10.41 -7.20
C ASP A 36 -2.61 -11.87 -6.83
N LYS A 37 -2.65 -12.19 -5.53
CA LYS A 37 -2.91 -13.55 -5.05
C LYS A 37 -4.34 -14.05 -5.22
N SER A 38 -5.32 -13.16 -5.31
CA SER A 38 -6.74 -13.54 -5.32
C SER A 38 -7.52 -13.04 -6.54
N ALA A 39 -6.88 -12.28 -7.44
CA ALA A 39 -7.55 -11.62 -8.57
C ALA A 39 -8.80 -10.80 -8.15
N VAL A 40 -8.85 -10.39 -6.88
CA VAL A 40 -9.94 -9.59 -6.31
C VAL A 40 -9.59 -8.13 -6.53
N CYS A 41 -10.53 -7.39 -7.12
CA CYS A 41 -10.48 -5.95 -7.19
C CYS A 41 -11.18 -5.38 -5.95
N LEU A 42 -10.44 -4.68 -5.11
CA LEU A 42 -10.93 -3.94 -3.97
C LEU A 42 -11.16 -2.49 -4.38
N SER A 43 -12.41 -2.06 -4.32
CA SER A 43 -12.77 -0.66 -4.47
C SER A 43 -12.25 0.14 -3.27
N PRO A 44 -12.07 1.47 -3.40
CA PRO A 44 -11.64 2.35 -2.31
C PRO A 44 -12.55 2.40 -1.07
N ASP A 45 -13.71 1.78 -1.11
CA ASP A 45 -14.60 1.59 0.05
C ASP A 45 -14.42 0.21 0.73
N GLU A 46 -13.87 -0.77 0.00
CA GLU A 46 -13.75 -2.18 0.43
C GLU A 46 -12.41 -2.47 1.14
N PHE A 47 -11.52 -1.47 1.24
CA PHE A 47 -10.26 -1.58 1.97
C PHE A 47 -10.09 -0.46 2.99
N THR A 48 -9.21 -0.69 3.96
CA THR A 48 -8.80 0.29 4.97
C THR A 48 -7.28 0.31 5.06
N VAL A 49 -6.72 1.52 5.15
CA VAL A 49 -5.29 1.70 5.40
C VAL A 49 -5.07 1.59 6.91
N ASP A 50 -4.44 0.49 7.32
CA ASP A 50 -4.14 0.24 8.74
C ASP A 50 -2.84 0.95 9.14
N GLU A 51 -1.80 0.89 8.29
CA GLU A 51 -0.49 1.51 8.54
C GLU A 51 0.14 2.06 7.26
N ILE A 52 1.00 3.08 7.40
CA ILE A 52 1.75 3.72 6.32
C ILE A 52 3.21 3.85 6.76
N TYR A 53 4.13 3.42 5.89
CA TYR A 53 5.56 3.58 6.10
C TYR A 53 6.18 4.24 4.88
N ARG A 54 6.84 5.39 5.07
CA ARG A 54 7.53 6.12 4.01
C ARG A 54 9.03 5.86 4.12
N PHE A 55 9.64 5.55 2.98
CA PHE A 55 11.06 5.27 2.82
C PHE A 55 11.63 6.22 1.79
N GLU A 56 12.84 6.70 2.05
CA GLU A 56 13.68 7.35 1.04
C GLU A 56 14.40 6.26 0.25
N GLY A 57 14.43 6.43 -1.07
CA GLY A 57 14.96 5.48 -2.02
C GLY A 57 16.47 5.33 -1.85
N PRO A 58 17.03 4.13 -2.11
CA PRO A 58 18.46 3.87 -1.93
C PRO A 58 19.33 4.61 -2.96
N THR A 59 18.74 5.04 -4.08
CA THR A 59 19.45 5.60 -5.23
C THR A 59 19.45 7.12 -5.24
N ASP A 60 18.32 7.74 -4.89
CA ASP A 60 18.17 9.18 -4.84
C ASP A 60 17.29 9.55 -3.64
N PRO A 61 17.66 10.53 -2.81
CA PRO A 61 16.80 10.99 -1.72
C PRO A 61 15.48 11.61 -2.22
N ALA A 62 15.36 11.92 -3.51
CA ALA A 62 14.09 12.31 -4.14
C ALA A 62 13.27 11.12 -4.65
N ASP A 63 13.85 9.92 -4.74
CA ASP A 63 13.09 8.69 -4.97
C ASP A 63 12.46 8.32 -3.64
N GLU A 64 11.14 8.27 -3.57
CA GLU A 64 10.45 7.97 -2.32
C GLU A 64 9.54 6.78 -2.54
N ALA A 65 9.54 5.85 -1.58
CA ALA A 65 8.66 4.70 -1.60
C ALA A 65 7.74 4.74 -0.38
N VAL A 66 6.47 4.43 -0.57
CA VAL A 66 5.50 4.34 0.51
C VAL A 66 4.91 2.94 0.53
N VAL A 67 5.06 2.26 1.65
CA VAL A 67 4.46 0.96 1.92
C VAL A 67 3.19 1.17 2.73
N TYR A 68 2.06 0.77 2.15
CA TYR A 68 0.74 0.81 2.77
C TYR A 68 0.36 -0.61 3.23
N ALA A 69 0.02 -0.75 4.51
CA ALA A 69 -0.60 -1.96 5.02
C ALA A 69 -2.12 -1.84 4.85
N LEU A 70 -2.67 -2.65 3.95
CA LEU A 70 -4.09 -2.64 3.63
C LEU A 70 -4.77 -3.86 4.23
N SER A 71 -5.95 -3.63 4.79
CA SER A 71 -6.84 -4.71 5.20
C SER A 71 -8.23 -4.49 4.64
N SER A 72 -8.85 -5.57 4.17
CA SER A 72 -10.25 -5.58 3.77
C SER A 72 -11.06 -6.30 4.83
N PRO A 73 -11.90 -5.61 5.61
CA PRO A 73 -12.77 -6.26 6.58
C PRO A 73 -13.84 -7.13 5.90
N GLU A 74 -14.29 -6.75 4.70
CA GLU A 74 -15.30 -7.51 3.94
C GLU A 74 -14.77 -8.85 3.46
N TYR A 75 -13.58 -8.87 2.83
CA TYR A 75 -12.99 -10.10 2.31
C TYR A 75 -12.06 -10.80 3.32
N HIS A 76 -11.87 -10.23 4.51
CA HIS A 76 -10.91 -10.70 5.52
C HIS A 76 -9.47 -10.84 4.96
N LEU A 77 -9.13 -10.01 3.97
CA LEU A 77 -7.82 -10.01 3.32
C LEU A 77 -6.89 -8.98 3.95
N LYS A 78 -5.61 -9.32 4.03
CA LYS A 78 -4.56 -8.42 4.51
C LYS A 78 -3.36 -8.50 3.59
N GLY A 79 -2.89 -7.36 3.14
CA GLY A 79 -1.78 -7.29 2.20
C GLY A 79 -1.05 -5.96 2.24
N VAL A 80 0.01 -5.91 1.46
CA VAL A 80 0.89 -4.75 1.36
C VAL A 80 0.79 -4.16 -0.03
N LEU A 81 0.74 -2.84 -0.11
CA LEU A 81 0.81 -2.08 -1.34
C LEU A 81 2.06 -1.22 -1.28
N ILE A 82 2.88 -1.29 -2.32
CA ILE A 82 4.14 -0.54 -2.40
C ILE A 82 3.97 0.49 -3.52
N ASP A 83 4.01 1.77 -3.15
CA ASP A 83 3.99 2.89 -4.08
C ASP A 83 5.40 3.48 -4.16
N ALA A 84 6.15 3.09 -5.19
CA ALA A 84 7.43 3.74 -5.50
C ALA A 84 7.11 4.97 -6.36
N PHE A 85 7.22 6.18 -5.79
CA PHE A 85 7.08 7.45 -6.50
C PHE A 85 8.23 7.61 -7.49
N GLY A 86 8.12 6.94 -8.64
CA GLY A 86 9.03 7.12 -9.76
C GLY A 86 8.54 8.20 -10.73
N PRO A 87 9.38 8.60 -11.71
CA PRO A 87 8.96 9.52 -12.79
C PRO A 87 7.84 8.96 -13.69
N TYR A 88 7.43 7.71 -13.46
CA TYR A 88 6.34 7.00 -14.13
C TYR A 88 5.08 6.87 -13.26
N SER A 89 5.00 7.54 -12.10
CA SER A 89 3.75 7.61 -11.34
C SER A 89 2.71 8.40 -12.15
N ASP A 90 1.92 7.67 -12.93
CA ASP A 90 0.81 8.20 -13.70
C ASP A 90 -0.12 9.04 -12.81
N ALA A 91 -0.67 10.13 -13.37
CA ALA A 91 -1.60 11.01 -12.65
C ALA A 91 -2.81 10.27 -12.06
N ASN A 92 -3.17 9.13 -12.65
CA ASN A 92 -4.21 8.25 -12.14
C ASN A 92 -3.80 7.50 -10.86
N THR A 93 -2.55 7.08 -10.72
CA THR A 93 -2.04 6.47 -9.49
C THR A 93 -2.13 7.46 -8.34
N ALA A 94 -1.77 8.73 -8.58
CA ALA A 94 -1.87 9.79 -7.57
C ALA A 94 -3.31 9.97 -7.04
N LYS A 95 -4.34 9.80 -7.88
CA LYS A 95 -5.74 9.83 -7.43
C LYS A 95 -6.06 8.69 -6.48
N VAL A 96 -5.64 7.46 -6.79
CA VAL A 96 -5.86 6.29 -5.92
C VAL A 96 -5.13 6.47 -4.60
N ILE A 97 -3.88 6.97 -4.62
CA ILE A 97 -3.13 7.31 -3.41
C ILE A 97 -3.85 8.39 -2.57
N GLN A 98 -4.46 9.39 -3.19
CA GLN A 98 -5.30 10.35 -2.46
C GLN A 98 -6.52 9.69 -1.83
N MET A 99 -7.16 8.73 -2.51
CA MET A 99 -8.27 7.96 -1.94
C MET A 99 -7.80 7.11 -0.74
N LEU A 100 -6.64 6.46 -0.84
CA LEU A 100 -6.01 5.71 0.24
C LEU A 100 -5.76 6.61 1.47
N ASN A 101 -5.19 7.79 1.28
CA ASN A 101 -4.94 8.74 2.36
C ASN A 101 -6.21 9.23 3.06
N LYS A 102 -7.36 9.26 2.37
CA LYS A 102 -8.65 9.59 3.00
C LYS A 102 -9.23 8.44 3.85
N ARG A 103 -8.73 7.21 3.67
CA ARG A 103 -9.17 5.99 4.35
C ARG A 103 -8.19 5.53 5.43
N ILE A 104 -7.29 6.42 5.85
CA ILE A 104 -6.41 6.17 7.00
C ILE A 104 -7.31 6.03 8.22
N LYS A 105 -7.13 4.92 8.93
CA LYS A 105 -7.82 4.66 10.18
C LYS A 105 -7.32 5.66 11.23
N ASN A 106 -7.99 6.80 11.34
CA ASN A 106 -7.79 7.76 12.42
C ASN A 106 -8.30 7.13 13.72
N SER A 107 -7.42 6.46 14.45
CA SER A 107 -7.72 5.84 15.73
C SER A 107 -7.64 6.82 16.89
#